data_AF-A0A9E1I6S0-F1
#
_entry.id   AF-A0A9E1I6S0-F1
#
_cell.length_a   1.000
_cell.length_b   1.000
_cell.length_c   1.000
_cell.angle_alpha   90.00
_cell.angle_beta   90.00
_cell.angle_gamma   90.00
#
_symmetry.space_group_name_H-M   'P 1'
#
loop_
_entity.id
_entity.type
_entity.pdbx_description
1 polymer ?
#
loop_
_entity_poly.entity_id
_entity_poly.type
_entity_poly.pdbx_seq_one_letter_code
_entity_poly.pdbx_strand_id
1 'polypeptide(L)'
;MNLKKIRNILCIAVLLIAAAGAFVLFAYPRFVEPVVKYNEAQSLYESGDYLRAAMQFSALGEKRDSAQKAADAWCSAGEAALARGDAETAYACFKSAGMPEAEQLRQDECFFELGKNAYAAGDYNRAEICFDSITDKAGFAARTDEVRIAAAESFLSAGEMPQAMRCFSLCSDESKSNICRIYITQGENLLQNFEIESAYKCFNGAKNNCSDDALADLLQKINSAWESAGQRAMEAGKYEIATECYSMSDGFSPDEVIAERDAARYEKAVEAYQKNNYLEALTLLNSVSEDYEQSADMIAEILKMLQSTPAAGGKDFYALRNLDGTVSLMGSGWKGETVSWSGIRSIAVGRENFILGLRANGTVAAAGKSSYDRTGVGSWTNIVQVACGLNHSLGLRSDGTVVGCGWNYYGQRITETWAGVVYIAAGNNTSYGVLSSGRVIAIGDNSSGQCNVSEWRGVAAVSAGYMHAVGLKSDGTALACGANNSGQCNVSEWEDLTMIAAGAYHTVGLKSDGTLVACGSNTFGECNVSGFHNVAAVSAGERFTLITFKDGSSTVVGNFDAGQSNP
;
A
#
# COMPACT_ATOMS: atom_id res chain seq x y z
N MET A 1 -108.59 -54.78 35.95
CA MET A 1 -107.12 -54.91 35.76
C MET A 1 -106.44 -54.54 37.08
N ASN A 2 -105.70 -55.46 37.70
CA ASN A 2 -105.29 -55.36 39.10
C ASN A 2 -104.05 -54.46 39.25
N LEU A 3 -104.19 -53.29 39.88
CA LEU A 3 -103.13 -52.27 40.03
C LEU A 3 -101.80 -52.83 40.56
N LYS A 4 -101.82 -53.92 41.35
CA LYS A 4 -100.61 -54.59 41.85
C LYS A 4 -99.73 -55.18 40.74
N LYS A 5 -100.31 -55.73 39.67
CA LYS A 5 -99.53 -56.33 38.57
C LYS A 5 -98.81 -55.27 37.74
N ILE A 6 -99.46 -54.14 37.49
CA ILE A 6 -98.85 -53.02 36.73
C ILE A 6 -97.69 -52.41 37.53
N ARG A 7 -97.86 -52.21 38.85
CA ARG A 7 -96.80 -51.67 39.70
C ARG A 7 -95.55 -52.56 39.74
N ASN A 8 -95.71 -53.89 39.81
CA ASN A 8 -94.57 -54.81 39.81
C ASN A 8 -93.83 -54.82 38.47
N ILE A 9 -94.55 -54.77 37.34
CA ILE A 9 -93.92 -54.69 36.01
C ILE A 9 -93.15 -53.37 35.86
N LEU A 10 -93.71 -52.26 36.33
CA LEU A 10 -93.03 -50.96 36.30
C LEU A 10 -91.75 -50.96 37.16
N CYS A 11 -91.80 -51.55 38.37
CA CYS A 11 -90.63 -51.66 39.23
C CYS A 11 -89.49 -52.51 38.61
N ILE A 12 -89.83 -53.61 37.94
CA ILE A 12 -88.83 -54.47 37.27
C ILE A 12 -88.21 -53.74 36.07
N ALA A 13 -89.03 -53.04 35.28
CA ALA A 13 -88.53 -52.25 34.14
C ALA A 13 -87.59 -51.13 34.60
N VAL A 14 -87.93 -50.42 35.69
CA VAL A 14 -87.06 -49.37 36.27
C VAL A 14 -85.75 -49.96 36.79
N LEU A 15 -85.78 -51.15 37.41
CA LEU A 15 -84.57 -51.84 37.89
C LEU A 15 -83.67 -52.32 36.73
N LEU A 16 -84.25 -52.81 35.63
CA LEU A 16 -83.48 -53.24 34.46
C LEU A 16 -82.84 -52.05 33.72
N ILE A 17 -83.55 -50.93 33.61
CA ILE A 17 -82.99 -49.68 33.05
C ILE A 17 -81.88 -49.14 33.96
N ALA A 18 -82.06 -49.21 35.28
CA ALA A 18 -81.03 -48.82 36.24
C ALA A 18 -79.80 -49.75 36.16
N ALA A 19 -79.98 -51.06 35.98
CA ALA A 19 -78.91 -52.03 35.84
C ALA A 19 -78.15 -51.87 34.51
N ALA A 20 -78.86 -51.65 33.40
CA ALA A 20 -78.25 -51.33 32.10
C ALA A 20 -77.49 -49.99 32.16
N GLY A 21 -78.08 -48.98 32.81
CA GLY A 21 -77.42 -47.71 33.09
C GLY A 21 -76.14 -47.90 33.91
N ALA A 22 -76.18 -48.74 34.95
CA ALA A 22 -75.00 -49.07 35.75
C ALA A 22 -73.94 -49.85 34.97
N PHE A 23 -74.32 -50.77 34.06
CA PHE A 23 -73.36 -51.48 33.21
C PHE A 23 -72.65 -50.54 32.23
N VAL A 24 -73.40 -49.65 31.58
CA VAL A 24 -72.84 -48.65 30.65
C VAL A 24 -71.96 -47.64 31.41
N LEU A 25 -72.39 -47.20 32.59
CA LEU A 25 -71.64 -46.21 33.38
C LEU A 25 -70.40 -46.78 34.07
N PHE A 26 -70.42 -48.05 34.51
CA PHE A 26 -69.36 -48.59 35.37
C PHE A 26 -68.59 -49.77 34.78
N ALA A 27 -69.22 -50.65 33.99
CA ALA A 27 -68.56 -51.85 33.46
C ALA A 27 -67.97 -51.65 32.06
N TYR A 28 -68.69 -50.95 31.18
CA TYR A 28 -68.25 -50.68 29.81
C TYR A 28 -66.89 -49.95 29.71
N PRO A 29 -66.66 -48.80 30.38
CA PRO A 29 -65.37 -48.11 30.32
C PRO A 29 -64.24 -48.89 31.01
N ARG A 30 -64.57 -49.80 31.93
CA ARG A 30 -63.57 -50.55 32.69
C ARG A 30 -63.08 -51.82 31.98
N PHE A 31 -63.96 -52.50 31.23
CA PHE A 31 -63.67 -53.83 30.68
C PHE A 31 -63.80 -53.96 29.16
N VAL A 32 -64.75 -53.28 28.52
CA VAL A 32 -65.03 -53.46 27.08
C VAL A 32 -64.24 -52.47 26.24
N GLU A 33 -64.27 -51.19 26.61
CA GLU A 33 -63.59 -50.12 25.89
C GLU A 33 -62.08 -50.36 25.70
N PRO A 34 -61.31 -50.86 26.69
CA PRO A 34 -59.88 -51.14 26.50
C PRO A 34 -59.58 -52.27 25.51
N VAL A 35 -60.46 -53.27 25.39
CA VAL A 35 -60.26 -54.42 24.49
C VAL A 35 -60.49 -54.01 23.03
N VAL A 36 -61.50 -53.18 22.78
CA VAL A 36 -61.78 -52.64 21.44
C VAL A 36 -60.61 -51.77 20.97
N LYS A 37 -60.17 -50.82 21.82
CA LYS A 37 -59.02 -49.95 21.54
C LYS A 37 -57.71 -50.73 21.32
N TYR A 38 -57.51 -51.84 22.02
CA TYR A 38 -56.34 -52.69 21.80
C TYR A 38 -56.32 -53.35 20.42
N ASN A 39 -57.47 -53.87 19.97
CA ASN A 39 -57.55 -54.52 18.65
C ASN A 39 -57.43 -53.51 17.50
N GLU A 40 -57.96 -52.29 17.68
CA GLU A 40 -57.79 -51.19 16.74
C GLU A 40 -56.30 -50.80 16.62
N ALA A 41 -55.60 -50.65 17.75
CA ALA A 41 -54.16 -50.34 17.76
C ALA A 41 -53.33 -51.42 17.04
N GLN A 42 -53.67 -52.70 17.22
CA GLN A 42 -53.02 -53.81 16.54
C GLN A 42 -53.23 -53.76 15.02
N SER A 43 -54.44 -53.44 14.56
CA SER A 43 -54.73 -53.30 13.13
C SER A 43 -53.94 -52.15 12.49
N LEU A 44 -53.77 -51.03 13.21
CA LEU A 44 -52.96 -49.91 12.75
C LEU A 44 -51.49 -50.30 12.59
N TYR A 45 -50.95 -51.04 13.55
CA TYR A 45 -49.56 -51.52 13.51
C TYR A 45 -49.31 -52.41 12.29
N GLU A 46 -50.19 -53.37 12.02
CA GLU A 46 -50.08 -54.28 10.87
C GLU A 46 -50.23 -53.57 9.52
N SER A 47 -50.91 -52.43 9.49
CA SER A 47 -51.07 -51.60 8.29
C SER A 47 -49.87 -50.68 7.99
N GLY A 48 -48.88 -50.62 8.90
CA GLY A 48 -47.70 -49.75 8.76
C GLY A 48 -47.88 -48.32 9.27
N ASP A 49 -49.04 -47.96 9.84
CA ASP A 49 -49.27 -46.67 10.50
C ASP A 49 -48.75 -46.73 11.97
N TYR A 50 -47.44 -46.92 12.09
CA TYR A 50 -46.76 -47.19 13.36
C TYR A 50 -46.94 -46.08 14.40
N LEU A 51 -46.97 -44.81 13.97
CA LEU A 51 -47.11 -43.66 14.87
C LEU A 51 -48.46 -43.66 15.58
N ARG A 52 -49.56 -43.88 14.84
CA ARG A 52 -50.90 -43.93 15.42
C ARG A 52 -51.09 -45.18 16.27
N ALA A 53 -50.54 -46.32 15.83
CA ALA A 53 -50.56 -47.54 16.62
C ALA A 53 -49.87 -47.33 17.98
N ALA A 54 -48.70 -46.69 18.00
CA ALA A 54 -47.93 -46.42 19.20
C ALA A 54 -48.69 -45.52 20.19
N MET A 55 -49.30 -44.43 19.71
CA MET A 55 -50.13 -43.54 20.55
C MET A 55 -51.30 -44.29 21.20
N GLN A 56 -51.97 -45.18 20.47
CA GLN A 56 -53.11 -45.94 20.99
C GLN A 56 -52.68 -47.01 22.00
N PHE A 57 -51.59 -47.73 21.75
CA PHE A 57 -51.05 -48.69 22.72
C PHE A 57 -50.59 -47.98 24.00
N SER A 58 -49.93 -46.82 23.90
CA SER A 58 -49.54 -46.02 25.07
C SER A 58 -50.74 -45.55 25.90
N ALA A 59 -51.87 -45.21 25.27
CA ALA A 59 -53.08 -44.79 25.97
C ALA A 59 -53.76 -45.91 26.79
N LEU A 60 -53.44 -47.17 26.53
CA LEU A 60 -53.97 -48.32 27.27
C LEU A 60 -53.21 -48.61 28.57
N GLY A 61 -52.02 -48.03 28.75
CA GLY A 61 -51.17 -48.20 29.93
C GLY A 61 -50.76 -49.66 30.17
N GLU A 62 -50.79 -50.12 31.43
CA GLU A 62 -50.40 -51.48 31.83
C GLU A 62 -51.46 -52.56 31.55
N LYS A 63 -52.51 -52.25 30.78
CA LYS A 63 -53.52 -53.27 30.45
C LYS A 63 -52.92 -54.24 29.42
N ARG A 64 -52.84 -55.53 29.77
CA ARG A 64 -52.25 -56.59 28.94
C ARG A 64 -50.74 -56.36 28.69
N ASP A 65 -50.28 -56.60 27.47
CA ASP A 65 -48.93 -56.37 26.94
C ASP A 65 -48.81 -55.02 26.20
N SER A 66 -49.78 -54.11 26.36
CA SER A 66 -49.85 -52.86 25.60
C SER A 66 -48.63 -51.95 25.80
N ALA A 67 -47.97 -52.01 26.95
CA ALA A 67 -46.75 -51.25 27.21
C ALA A 67 -45.58 -51.70 26.33
N GLN A 68 -45.38 -53.01 26.16
CA GLN A 68 -44.33 -53.55 25.27
C GLN A 68 -44.65 -53.25 23.81
N LYS A 69 -45.91 -53.44 23.39
CA LYS A 69 -46.35 -53.13 22.02
C LYS A 69 -46.27 -51.64 21.68
N ALA A 70 -46.50 -50.77 22.66
CA ALA A 70 -46.29 -49.34 22.50
C ALA A 70 -44.82 -49.05 22.21
N ALA A 71 -43.89 -49.62 22.99
CA ALA A 71 -42.46 -49.46 22.77
C ALA A 71 -42.05 -49.91 21.36
N ASP A 72 -42.41 -51.13 20.96
CA ASP A 72 -42.08 -51.68 19.64
C ASP A 72 -42.66 -50.83 18.49
N ALA A 73 -43.88 -50.28 18.66
CA ALA A 73 -44.50 -49.37 17.69
C ALA A 73 -43.84 -48.01 17.59
N TRP A 74 -43.37 -47.46 18.72
CA TRP A 74 -42.59 -46.24 18.73
C TRP A 74 -41.22 -46.44 18.05
N CYS A 75 -40.56 -47.60 18.21
CA CYS A 75 -39.32 -47.94 17.50
C CYS A 75 -39.53 -47.95 15.97
N SER A 76 -40.52 -48.72 15.49
CA SER A 76 -40.78 -48.85 14.05
C SER A 76 -41.23 -47.54 13.41
N ALA A 77 -41.94 -46.68 14.14
CA ALA A 77 -42.28 -45.33 13.69
C ALA A 77 -41.03 -44.45 13.51
N GLY A 78 -40.07 -44.57 14.44
CA GLY A 78 -38.79 -43.86 14.38
C GLY A 78 -37.94 -44.27 13.17
N GLU A 79 -37.73 -45.57 12.98
CA GLU A 79 -36.98 -46.11 11.82
C GLU A 79 -37.60 -45.69 10.47
N ALA A 80 -38.93 -45.70 10.38
CA ALA A 80 -39.64 -45.26 9.18
C ALA A 80 -39.49 -43.75 8.91
N ALA A 81 -39.40 -42.92 9.96
CA ALA A 81 -39.14 -41.49 9.84
C ALA A 81 -37.69 -41.22 9.38
N LEU A 82 -36.73 -42.00 9.87
CA LEU A 82 -35.33 -41.93 9.42
C LEU A 82 -35.17 -42.23 7.93
N ALA A 83 -35.82 -43.28 7.44
CA ALA A 83 -35.79 -43.63 6.02
C ALA A 83 -36.32 -42.51 5.11
N ARG A 84 -37.09 -41.56 5.66
CA ARG A 84 -37.63 -40.39 4.96
C ARG A 84 -36.84 -39.10 5.23
N GLY A 85 -35.76 -39.15 6.02
CA GLY A 85 -34.95 -37.99 6.40
C GLY A 85 -35.61 -37.08 7.44
N ASP A 86 -36.65 -37.55 8.14
CA ASP A 86 -37.38 -36.78 9.15
C ASP A 86 -36.85 -37.07 10.56
N ALA A 87 -35.78 -36.36 10.90
CA ALA A 87 -35.03 -36.47 12.16
C ALA A 87 -35.85 -36.15 13.41
N GLU A 88 -36.66 -35.10 13.36
CA GLU A 88 -37.41 -34.60 14.52
C GLU A 88 -38.49 -35.59 14.92
N THR A 89 -39.21 -36.12 13.93
CA THR A 89 -40.22 -37.15 14.14
C THR A 89 -39.58 -38.44 14.64
N ALA A 90 -38.43 -38.83 14.09
CA ALA A 90 -37.70 -40.01 14.56
C ALA A 90 -37.28 -39.88 16.04
N TYR A 91 -36.73 -38.73 16.43
CA TYR A 91 -36.34 -38.44 17.82
C TYR A 91 -37.53 -38.53 18.79
N ALA A 92 -38.66 -37.91 18.44
CA ALA A 92 -39.87 -37.95 19.27
C ALA A 92 -40.36 -39.39 19.46
N CYS A 93 -40.30 -40.21 18.40
CA CYS A 93 -40.72 -41.60 18.45
C CYS A 93 -39.80 -42.43 19.36
N PHE A 94 -38.48 -42.38 19.15
CA PHE A 94 -37.52 -43.14 19.98
C PHE A 94 -37.57 -42.74 21.46
N LYS A 95 -37.74 -41.44 21.76
CA LYS A 95 -37.94 -40.96 23.13
C LYS A 95 -39.21 -41.54 23.78
N SER A 96 -40.28 -41.70 23.02
CA SER A 96 -41.53 -42.28 23.50
C SER A 96 -41.49 -43.80 23.68
N ALA A 97 -40.53 -44.50 23.06
CA ALA A 97 -40.37 -45.95 23.16
C ALA A 97 -39.75 -46.44 24.49
N GLY A 98 -38.89 -45.64 25.14
CA GLY A 98 -38.22 -45.99 26.40
C GLY A 98 -37.18 -47.12 26.26
N MET A 99 -35.98 -46.81 25.73
CA MET A 99 -35.14 -47.80 25.02
C MET A 99 -33.83 -48.23 25.74
N PRO A 100 -33.31 -49.45 25.46
CA PRO A 100 -32.00 -49.96 25.89
C PRO A 100 -30.82 -49.56 24.99
N GLU A 101 -29.58 -49.82 25.46
CA GLU A 101 -28.28 -49.32 24.94
C GLU A 101 -28.00 -49.52 23.43
N ALA A 102 -28.43 -50.63 22.82
CA ALA A 102 -28.21 -50.90 21.39
C ALA A 102 -28.97 -49.93 20.46
N GLU A 103 -30.06 -49.34 20.95
CA GLU A 103 -30.91 -48.41 20.21
C GLU A 103 -30.40 -46.96 20.30
N GLN A 104 -29.62 -46.66 21.35
CA GLN A 104 -28.92 -45.40 21.54
C GLN A 104 -27.79 -45.21 20.51
N LEU A 105 -27.07 -46.29 20.17
CA LEU A 105 -26.04 -46.24 19.12
C LEU A 105 -26.64 -45.96 17.73
N ARG A 106 -27.84 -46.49 17.44
CA ARG A 106 -28.55 -46.24 16.18
C ARG A 106 -29.05 -44.80 16.08
N GLN A 107 -29.46 -44.22 17.20
CA GLN A 107 -29.83 -42.82 17.31
C GLN A 107 -28.65 -41.88 17.01
N ASP A 108 -27.46 -42.21 17.52
CA ASP A 108 -26.24 -41.43 17.29
C ASP A 108 -25.79 -41.47 15.83
N GLU A 109 -25.88 -42.63 15.18
CA GLU A 109 -25.56 -42.78 13.75
C GLU A 109 -26.51 -41.95 12.86
N CYS A 110 -27.78 -41.86 13.26
CA CYS A 110 -28.76 -40.99 12.60
C CYS A 110 -28.37 -39.51 12.70
N PHE A 111 -28.05 -39.03 13.91
CA PHE A 111 -27.65 -37.65 14.13
C PHE A 111 -26.37 -37.30 13.35
N PHE A 112 -25.43 -38.24 13.23
CA PHE A 112 -24.24 -38.09 12.41
C PHE A 112 -24.57 -37.85 10.92
N GLU A 113 -25.39 -38.72 10.30
CA GLU A 113 -25.71 -38.58 8.87
C GLU A 113 -26.54 -37.32 8.57
N LEU A 114 -27.42 -36.90 9.49
CA LEU A 114 -28.15 -35.65 9.36
C LEU A 114 -27.23 -34.43 9.44
N GLY A 115 -26.28 -34.44 10.37
CA GLY A 115 -25.27 -33.37 10.49
C GLY A 115 -24.41 -33.27 9.22
N LYS A 116 -23.97 -34.41 8.69
CA LYS A 116 -23.21 -34.48 7.43
C LYS A 116 -23.99 -33.94 6.23
N ASN A 117 -25.26 -34.30 6.08
CA ASN A 117 -26.11 -33.79 5.01
C ASN A 117 -26.40 -32.29 5.15
N ALA A 118 -26.57 -31.79 6.38
CA ALA A 118 -26.74 -30.36 6.64
C ALA A 118 -25.47 -29.56 6.30
N TYR A 119 -24.28 -30.10 6.60
CA TYR A 119 -23.00 -29.52 6.15
C TYR A 119 -22.91 -29.43 4.63
N ALA A 120 -23.26 -30.50 3.91
CA ALA A 120 -23.27 -30.51 2.44
C ALA A 120 -24.28 -29.53 1.83
N ALA A 121 -25.37 -29.23 2.54
CA ALA A 121 -26.37 -28.24 2.15
C ALA A 121 -26.03 -26.79 2.56
N GLY A 122 -24.92 -26.58 3.27
CA GLY A 122 -24.48 -25.27 3.76
C GLY A 122 -25.22 -24.77 5.01
N ASP A 123 -25.99 -25.62 5.69
CA ASP A 123 -26.72 -25.29 6.92
C ASP A 123 -25.93 -25.72 8.17
N TYR A 124 -24.86 -24.97 8.45
CA TYR A 124 -23.87 -25.30 9.47
C TYR A 124 -24.41 -25.28 10.90
N ASN A 125 -25.38 -24.38 11.19
CA ASN A 125 -25.98 -24.32 12.52
C ASN A 125 -26.82 -25.56 12.80
N ARG A 126 -27.59 -26.00 11.80
CA ARG A 126 -28.35 -27.25 11.89
C ARG A 126 -27.43 -28.45 12.02
N ALA A 127 -26.31 -28.45 11.30
CA ALA A 127 -25.35 -29.53 11.35
C ALA A 127 -24.74 -29.71 12.75
N GLU A 128 -24.31 -28.62 13.38
CA GLU A 128 -23.72 -28.69 14.73
C GLU A 128 -24.75 -29.07 15.81
N ILE A 129 -26.00 -28.63 15.70
CA ILE A 129 -27.08 -29.11 16.58
C ILE A 129 -27.25 -30.64 16.46
N CYS A 130 -27.13 -31.18 15.25
CA CYS A 130 -27.22 -32.63 15.03
C CYS A 130 -26.01 -33.34 15.68
N PHE A 131 -24.79 -32.87 15.46
CA PHE A 131 -23.60 -33.45 16.07
C PHE A 131 -23.58 -33.34 17.61
N ASP A 132 -24.09 -32.26 18.18
CA ASP A 132 -24.22 -32.09 19.64
C ASP A 132 -25.25 -33.03 20.26
N SER A 133 -26.20 -33.53 19.46
CA SER A 133 -27.24 -34.46 19.89
C SER A 133 -26.77 -35.92 19.94
N ILE A 134 -25.55 -36.20 19.46
CA ILE A 134 -24.88 -37.51 19.56
C ILE A 134 -24.47 -37.75 21.02
N THR A 135 -24.86 -38.89 21.56
CA THR A 135 -24.58 -39.28 22.95
C THR A 135 -23.20 -39.91 23.12
N ASP A 136 -22.76 -40.81 22.22
CA ASP A 136 -21.40 -41.35 22.16
C ASP A 136 -20.45 -40.37 21.44
N LYS A 137 -20.11 -39.28 22.13
CA LYS A 137 -19.18 -38.28 21.59
C LYS A 137 -17.80 -38.85 21.28
N ALA A 138 -17.34 -39.84 22.03
CA ALA A 138 -16.00 -40.41 21.88
C ALA A 138 -15.90 -41.29 20.62
N GLY A 139 -16.91 -42.13 20.36
CA GLY A 139 -16.93 -43.02 19.20
C GLY A 139 -17.10 -42.28 17.86
N PHE A 140 -17.72 -41.10 17.86
CA PHE A 140 -18.00 -40.33 16.64
C PHE A 140 -17.04 -39.16 16.39
N ALA A 141 -16.19 -38.78 17.36
CA ALA A 141 -15.32 -37.61 17.29
C ALA A 141 -14.50 -37.53 15.98
N ALA A 142 -13.80 -38.61 15.62
CA ALA A 142 -12.97 -38.65 14.43
C ALA A 142 -13.78 -38.45 13.13
N ARG A 143 -14.99 -39.03 13.07
CA ARG A 143 -15.87 -38.92 11.89
C ARG A 143 -16.50 -37.53 11.77
N THR A 144 -16.88 -36.92 12.89
CA THR A 144 -17.40 -35.54 12.90
C THR A 144 -16.33 -34.53 12.51
N ASP A 145 -15.07 -34.77 12.90
CA ASP A 145 -13.94 -33.92 12.55
C ASP A 145 -13.63 -33.97 11.06
N GLU A 146 -13.69 -35.14 10.43
CA GLU A 146 -13.47 -35.30 8.99
C GLU A 146 -14.42 -34.42 8.17
N VAL A 147 -15.71 -34.37 8.56
CA VAL A 147 -16.73 -33.52 7.91
C VAL A 147 -16.42 -32.03 8.11
N ARG A 148 -16.05 -31.63 9.33
CA ARG A 148 -15.72 -30.24 9.66
C ARG A 148 -14.47 -29.74 8.92
N ILE A 149 -13.46 -30.59 8.77
CA ILE A 149 -12.21 -30.29 8.05
C ILE A 149 -12.48 -30.06 6.57
N ALA A 150 -13.22 -30.96 5.91
CA ALA A 150 -13.55 -30.81 4.49
C ALA A 150 -14.32 -29.51 4.19
N ALA A 151 -15.25 -29.13 5.07
CA ALA A 151 -15.97 -27.86 4.96
C ALA A 151 -15.02 -26.66 5.13
N ALA A 152 -14.11 -26.73 6.10
CA ALA A 152 -13.15 -25.67 6.36
C ALA A 152 -12.17 -25.44 5.19
N GLU A 153 -11.72 -26.52 4.53
CA GLU A 153 -10.90 -26.44 3.31
C GLU A 153 -11.64 -25.76 2.16
N SER A 154 -12.92 -26.09 1.98
CA SER A 154 -13.77 -25.42 0.99
C SER A 154 -13.86 -23.91 1.26
N PHE A 155 -14.05 -23.50 2.52
CA PHE A 155 -14.09 -22.09 2.89
C PHE A 155 -12.76 -21.37 2.67
N LEU A 156 -11.63 -22.03 2.96
CA LEU A 156 -10.30 -21.49 2.68
C LEU A 156 -10.09 -21.25 1.19
N SER A 157 -10.52 -22.20 0.34
CA SER A 157 -10.46 -22.04 -1.13
C SER A 157 -11.34 -20.90 -1.66
N ALA A 158 -12.41 -20.55 -0.93
CA ALA A 158 -13.31 -19.46 -1.24
C ALA A 158 -12.90 -18.12 -0.59
N GLY A 159 -11.84 -18.08 0.22
CA GLY A 159 -11.39 -16.89 0.95
C GLY A 159 -12.23 -16.52 2.19
N GLU A 160 -13.14 -17.40 2.63
CA GLU A 160 -14.03 -17.20 3.77
C GLU A 160 -13.39 -17.61 5.10
N MET A 161 -12.37 -16.85 5.51
CA MET A 161 -11.57 -17.10 6.72
C MET A 161 -12.38 -17.31 8.02
N PRO A 162 -13.37 -16.46 8.39
CA PRO A 162 -14.09 -16.62 9.66
C PRO A 162 -14.88 -17.94 9.75
N GLN A 163 -15.43 -18.40 8.64
CA GLN A 163 -16.21 -19.62 8.53
C GLN A 163 -15.33 -20.86 8.63
N ALA A 164 -14.16 -20.83 7.98
CA ALA A 164 -13.14 -21.87 8.13
C ALA A 164 -12.69 -22.00 9.59
N MET A 165 -12.38 -20.88 10.25
CA MET A 165 -11.95 -20.86 11.65
C MET A 165 -13.00 -21.46 12.60
N ARG A 166 -14.29 -21.18 12.36
CA ARG A 166 -15.38 -21.74 13.17
C ARG A 166 -15.43 -23.27 13.07
N CYS A 167 -15.30 -23.83 11.88
CA CYS A 167 -15.34 -25.29 11.68
C CYS A 167 -14.19 -26.01 12.39
N PHE A 168 -12.96 -25.46 12.31
CA PHE A 168 -11.80 -26.06 12.97
C PHE A 168 -11.85 -25.98 14.50
N SER A 169 -12.45 -24.93 15.07
CA SER A 169 -12.58 -24.78 16.52
C SER A 169 -13.40 -25.90 17.19
N LEU A 170 -14.19 -26.63 16.39
CA LEU A 170 -15.09 -27.69 16.83
C LEU A 170 -14.46 -29.09 16.70
N CYS A 171 -13.23 -29.20 16.20
CA CYS A 171 -12.53 -30.48 16.05
C CYS A 171 -11.92 -30.98 17.37
N SER A 172 -11.74 -32.30 17.50
CA SER A 172 -11.05 -32.94 18.62
C SER A 172 -9.54 -32.63 18.66
N ASP A 173 -8.92 -32.84 19.82
CA ASP A 173 -7.50 -32.51 20.06
C ASP A 173 -6.51 -33.31 19.19
N GLU A 174 -6.87 -34.54 18.79
CA GLU A 174 -6.04 -35.36 17.88
C GLU A 174 -6.06 -34.79 16.44
N SER A 175 -7.21 -34.28 16.00
CA SER A 175 -7.37 -33.61 14.71
C SER A 175 -6.70 -32.24 14.66
N LYS A 176 -6.65 -31.52 15.80
CA LYS A 176 -5.98 -30.22 15.95
C LYS A 176 -4.51 -30.23 15.53
N SER A 177 -3.77 -31.31 15.81
CA SER A 177 -2.36 -31.45 15.38
C SER A 177 -2.20 -31.50 13.85
N ASN A 178 -3.11 -32.21 13.15
CA ASN A 178 -3.12 -32.26 11.69
C ASN A 178 -3.52 -30.91 11.07
N ILE A 179 -4.41 -30.17 11.74
CA ILE A 179 -4.88 -28.84 11.33
C ILE A 179 -3.73 -27.82 11.37
N CYS A 180 -2.91 -27.81 12.43
CA CYS A 180 -1.73 -26.92 12.51
C CYS A 180 -0.79 -27.10 11.32
N ARG A 181 -0.53 -28.35 10.90
CA ARG A 181 0.33 -28.65 9.76
C ARG A 181 -0.22 -28.07 8.45
N ILE A 182 -1.52 -28.17 8.22
CA ILE A 182 -2.18 -27.63 7.01
C ILE A 182 -2.03 -26.10 6.95
N TYR A 183 -2.26 -25.41 8.08
CA TYR A 183 -2.12 -23.96 8.15
C TYR A 183 -0.69 -23.47 7.87
N ILE A 184 0.32 -24.19 8.37
CA ILE A 184 1.73 -23.86 8.09
C ILE A 184 2.00 -23.96 6.58
N THR A 185 1.65 -25.10 5.96
CA THR A 185 1.91 -25.33 4.53
C THR A 185 1.18 -24.32 3.64
N GLN A 186 -0.07 -23.96 3.98
CA GLN A 186 -0.79 -22.93 3.24
C GLN A 186 -0.16 -21.55 3.42
N GLY A 187 0.22 -21.18 4.64
CA GLY A 187 0.93 -19.93 4.92
C GLY A 187 2.23 -19.82 4.12
N GLU A 188 3.04 -20.89 4.10
CA GLU A 188 4.29 -20.96 3.31
C GLU A 188 4.05 -20.76 1.81
N ASN A 189 3.00 -21.36 1.24
CA ASN A 189 2.66 -21.18 -0.18
C ASN A 189 2.24 -19.75 -0.50
N LEU A 190 1.43 -19.12 0.37
CA LEU A 190 1.03 -17.71 0.22
C LEU A 190 2.25 -16.76 0.27
N LEU A 191 3.23 -17.08 1.13
CA LEU A 191 4.50 -16.35 1.19
C LEU A 191 5.39 -16.50 -0.04
N GLN A 192 5.20 -17.52 -0.89
CA GLN A 192 5.91 -17.60 -2.18
C GLN A 192 5.44 -16.51 -3.15
N ASN A 193 4.18 -16.07 -3.02
CA ASN A 193 3.57 -15.02 -3.85
C ASN A 193 3.58 -13.64 -3.18
N PHE A 194 4.21 -13.50 -2.00
CA PHE A 194 4.21 -12.28 -1.19
C PHE A 194 2.81 -11.83 -0.69
N GLU A 195 1.89 -12.78 -0.46
CA GLU A 195 0.56 -12.51 0.11
C GLU A 195 0.61 -12.47 1.66
N ILE A 196 1.18 -11.40 2.19
CA ILE A 196 1.55 -11.27 3.62
C ILE A 196 0.34 -11.38 4.57
N GLU A 197 -0.74 -10.63 4.31
CA GLU A 197 -1.92 -10.59 5.19
C GLU A 197 -2.63 -11.95 5.28
N SER A 198 -2.73 -12.66 4.15
CA SER A 198 -3.34 -13.99 4.06
C SER A 198 -2.50 -15.02 4.82
N ALA A 199 -1.17 -14.98 4.66
CA ALA A 199 -0.26 -15.87 5.37
C ALA A 199 -0.29 -15.65 6.88
N TYR A 200 -0.33 -14.39 7.34
CA TYR A 200 -0.45 -14.04 8.76
C TYR A 200 -1.69 -14.64 9.43
N LYS A 201 -2.84 -14.58 8.75
CA LYS A 201 -4.07 -15.19 9.24
C LYS A 201 -3.96 -16.71 9.33
N CYS A 202 -3.31 -17.37 8.36
CA CYS A 202 -3.05 -18.82 8.42
C CYS A 202 -2.17 -19.19 9.63
N PHE A 203 -1.08 -18.46 9.90
CA PHE A 203 -0.21 -18.75 11.03
C PHE A 203 -0.87 -18.50 12.40
N ASN A 204 -1.72 -17.48 12.51
CA ASN A 204 -2.55 -17.29 13.70
C ASN A 204 -3.58 -18.43 13.87
N GLY A 205 -4.13 -18.93 12.77
CA GLY A 205 -4.95 -20.15 12.75
C GLY A 205 -4.20 -21.36 13.29
N ALA A 206 -2.95 -21.57 12.87
CA ALA A 206 -2.10 -22.64 13.38
C ALA A 206 -1.85 -22.50 14.90
N LYS A 207 -1.55 -21.28 15.37
CA LYS A 207 -1.24 -21.00 16.78
C LYS A 207 -2.42 -21.30 17.69
N ASN A 208 -3.64 -20.93 17.29
CA ASN A 208 -4.85 -21.10 18.09
C ASN A 208 -5.32 -22.57 18.19
N ASN A 209 -4.85 -23.44 17.30
CA ASN A 209 -5.23 -24.85 17.27
C ASN A 209 -4.09 -25.78 17.74
N CYS A 210 -2.93 -25.25 18.13
CA CYS A 210 -1.82 -26.07 18.57
C CYS A 210 -1.98 -26.46 20.04
N SER A 211 -1.55 -27.67 20.40
CA SER A 211 -1.38 -28.04 21.81
C SER A 211 -0.21 -27.30 22.43
N ASP A 212 -0.28 -27.00 23.73
CA ASP A 212 0.80 -26.28 24.44
C ASP A 212 2.17 -26.96 24.27
N ASP A 213 2.22 -28.29 24.28
CA ASP A 213 3.45 -29.08 24.10
C ASP A 213 4.09 -28.95 22.70
N ALA A 214 3.33 -28.56 21.68
CA ALA A 214 3.79 -28.42 20.29
C ALA A 214 3.94 -26.95 19.85
N LEU A 215 3.53 -26.00 20.70
CA LEU A 215 3.52 -24.58 20.38
C LEU A 215 4.93 -24.02 20.11
N ALA A 216 5.94 -24.50 20.83
CA ALA A 216 7.32 -24.04 20.64
C ALA A 216 7.88 -24.42 19.26
N ASP A 217 7.69 -25.67 18.83
CA ASP A 217 8.09 -26.17 17.50
C ASP A 217 7.32 -25.47 16.37
N LEU A 218 6.03 -25.20 16.60
CA LEU A 218 5.20 -24.44 15.67
C LEU A 218 5.70 -23.01 15.48
N LEU A 219 5.98 -22.29 16.57
CA LEU A 219 6.47 -20.91 16.50
C LEU A 219 7.82 -20.84 15.78
N GLN A 220 8.70 -21.83 15.98
CA GLN A 220 9.96 -21.93 15.26
C GLN A 220 9.75 -22.10 13.74
N LYS A 221 8.80 -22.94 13.32
CA LYS A 221 8.47 -23.13 11.89
C LYS A 221 7.89 -21.88 11.25
N ILE A 222 6.97 -21.21 11.94
CA ILE A 222 6.38 -19.93 11.49
C ILE A 222 7.49 -18.88 11.33
N ASN A 223 8.39 -18.80 12.31
CA ASN A 223 9.53 -17.89 12.28
C ASN A 223 10.40 -18.13 11.03
N SER A 224 10.82 -19.38 10.78
CA SER A 224 11.63 -19.72 9.61
C SER A 224 10.92 -19.46 8.27
N ALA A 225 9.59 -19.60 8.22
CA ALA A 225 8.81 -19.28 7.02
C ALA A 225 8.84 -17.78 6.70
N TRP A 226 8.69 -16.93 7.71
CA TRP A 226 8.80 -15.47 7.58
C TRP A 226 10.21 -15.01 7.18
N GLU A 227 11.25 -15.57 7.82
CA GLU A 227 12.65 -15.28 7.48
C GLU A 227 12.96 -15.63 6.02
N SER A 228 12.54 -16.82 5.57
CA SER A 228 12.76 -17.27 4.20
C SER A 228 12.03 -16.40 3.16
N ALA A 229 10.85 -15.88 3.51
CA ALA A 229 10.10 -14.98 2.65
C ALA A 229 10.71 -13.58 2.60
N GLY A 230 11.22 -13.08 3.72
CA GLY A 230 12.00 -11.84 3.81
C GLY A 230 13.22 -11.91 2.89
N GLN A 231 14.00 -12.99 2.95
CA GLN A 231 15.19 -13.16 2.11
C GLN A 231 14.84 -13.18 0.61
N ARG A 232 13.78 -13.91 0.20
CA ARG A 232 13.33 -13.90 -1.20
C ARG A 232 12.88 -12.53 -1.67
N ALA A 233 12.26 -11.74 -0.80
CA ALA A 233 11.87 -10.36 -1.11
C ALA A 233 13.09 -9.46 -1.30
N MET A 234 14.15 -9.64 -0.49
CA MET A 234 15.43 -8.95 -0.64
C MET A 234 16.09 -9.25 -1.99
N GLU A 235 16.20 -10.53 -2.35
CA GLU A 235 16.76 -10.98 -3.65
C GLU A 235 15.95 -10.45 -4.85
N ALA A 236 14.64 -10.26 -4.68
CA ALA A 236 13.76 -9.67 -5.69
C ALA A 236 13.73 -8.13 -5.70
N GLY A 237 14.47 -7.46 -4.81
CA GLY A 237 14.49 -6.00 -4.68
C GLY A 237 13.19 -5.38 -4.15
N LYS A 238 12.36 -6.17 -3.45
CA LYS A 238 11.08 -5.75 -2.85
C LYS A 238 11.26 -5.43 -1.37
N TYR A 239 12.01 -4.38 -1.08
CA TYR A 239 12.48 -4.06 0.28
C TYR A 239 11.34 -3.76 1.26
N GLU A 240 10.24 -3.15 0.83
CA GLU A 240 9.09 -2.88 1.70
C GLU A 240 8.42 -4.18 2.19
N ILE A 241 8.31 -5.17 1.30
CA ILE A 241 7.78 -6.50 1.61
C ILE A 241 8.76 -7.28 2.50
N ALA A 242 10.06 -7.13 2.26
CA ALA A 242 11.09 -7.73 3.11
C ALA A 242 10.99 -7.23 4.56
N THR A 243 10.85 -5.91 4.75
CA THR A 243 10.66 -5.30 6.09
C THR A 243 9.44 -5.89 6.80
N GLU A 244 8.31 -6.03 6.09
CA GLU A 244 7.08 -6.58 6.67
C GLU A 244 7.25 -8.05 7.10
N CYS A 245 7.86 -8.89 6.24
CA CYS A 245 8.18 -10.29 6.57
C CYS A 245 9.08 -10.40 7.81
N TYR A 246 10.15 -9.60 7.87
CA TYR A 246 11.09 -9.66 8.99
C TYR A 246 10.50 -9.16 10.30
N SER A 247 9.58 -8.19 10.26
CA SER A 247 8.85 -7.74 11.46
C SER A 247 7.99 -8.83 12.12
N MET A 248 7.67 -9.88 11.35
CA MET A 248 6.92 -11.05 11.80
C MET A 248 7.83 -12.22 12.25
N SER A 249 9.16 -12.02 12.21
CA SER A 249 10.17 -12.99 12.62
C SER A 249 10.99 -12.46 13.81
N ASP A 250 11.54 -13.37 14.61
CA ASP A 250 12.39 -13.09 15.77
C ASP A 250 13.86 -12.82 15.37
N GLY A 251 14.22 -12.92 14.07
CA GLY A 251 15.59 -13.15 13.61
C GLY A 251 16.27 -12.10 12.73
N PHE A 252 15.70 -10.91 12.47
CA PHE A 252 16.34 -9.94 11.57
C PHE A 252 16.08 -8.49 11.99
N SER A 253 17.12 -7.65 11.97
CA SER A 253 16.98 -6.23 12.31
C SER A 253 16.43 -5.45 11.10
N PRO A 254 15.43 -4.56 11.28
CA PRO A 254 15.02 -3.61 10.24
C PRO A 254 16.20 -2.80 9.67
N ASP A 255 17.24 -2.59 10.48
CA ASP A 255 18.44 -1.85 10.10
C ASP A 255 19.23 -2.55 8.97
N GLU A 256 19.23 -3.88 8.91
CA GLU A 256 19.90 -4.64 7.86
C GLU A 256 19.15 -4.53 6.51
N VAL A 257 17.81 -4.54 6.54
CA VAL A 257 16.98 -4.29 5.33
C VAL A 257 17.24 -2.90 4.77
N ILE A 258 17.27 -1.90 5.67
CA ILE A 258 17.51 -0.50 5.32
C ILE A 258 18.91 -0.35 4.73
N ALA A 259 19.93 -0.97 5.35
CA ALA A 259 21.31 -0.90 4.89
C ALA A 259 21.48 -1.50 3.48
N GLU A 260 20.90 -2.67 3.20
CA GLU A 260 20.99 -3.29 1.87
C GLU A 260 20.19 -2.54 0.80
N ARG A 261 18.99 -2.04 1.14
CA ARG A 261 18.21 -1.16 0.26
C ARG A 261 19.01 0.09 -0.11
N ASP A 262 19.62 0.72 0.89
CA ASP A 262 20.37 1.96 0.70
C ASP A 262 21.65 1.71 -0.09
N ALA A 263 22.36 0.60 0.15
CA ALA A 263 23.50 0.18 -0.65
C ALA A 263 23.12 -0.07 -2.12
N ALA A 264 22.03 -0.78 -2.39
CA ALA A 264 21.59 -1.05 -3.76
C ALA A 264 21.15 0.23 -4.51
N ARG A 265 20.50 1.16 -3.80
CA ARG A 265 20.15 2.49 -4.33
C ARG A 265 21.39 3.34 -4.60
N TYR A 266 22.37 3.29 -3.70
CA TYR A 266 23.66 3.97 -3.86
C TYR A 266 24.45 3.42 -5.06
N GLU A 267 24.54 2.10 -5.25
CA GLU A 267 25.21 1.51 -6.43
C GLU A 267 24.55 1.95 -7.75
N LYS A 268 23.21 1.92 -7.81
CA LYS A 268 22.49 2.44 -8.99
C LYS A 268 22.74 3.93 -9.20
N ALA A 269 22.85 4.71 -8.12
CA ALA A 269 23.21 6.12 -8.23
C ALA A 269 24.63 6.30 -8.78
N VAL A 270 25.60 5.46 -8.37
CA VAL A 270 26.96 5.44 -8.92
C VAL A 270 26.95 5.11 -10.40
N GLU A 271 26.15 4.14 -10.85
CA GLU A 271 26.00 3.85 -12.28
C GLU A 271 25.39 5.02 -13.06
N ALA A 272 24.32 5.62 -12.53
CA ALA A 272 23.69 6.79 -13.13
C ALA A 272 24.67 7.96 -13.22
N TYR A 273 25.47 8.18 -12.17
CA TYR A 273 26.54 9.18 -12.14
C TYR A 273 27.60 8.92 -13.21
N GLN A 274 28.08 7.69 -13.36
CA GLN A 274 29.05 7.31 -14.41
C GLN A 274 28.49 7.52 -15.82
N LYS A 275 27.18 7.40 -16.01
CA LYS A 275 26.47 7.69 -17.27
C LYS A 275 26.18 9.18 -17.46
N ASN A 276 26.61 10.05 -16.54
CA ASN A 276 26.29 11.48 -16.48
C ASN A 276 24.79 11.78 -16.32
N ASN A 277 23.99 10.81 -15.87
CA ASN A 277 22.61 11.03 -15.48
C ASN A 277 22.55 11.52 -14.03
N TYR A 278 23.07 12.72 -13.83
CA TYR A 278 23.22 13.33 -12.50
C TYR A 278 21.90 13.49 -11.75
N LEU A 279 20.79 13.65 -12.48
CA LEU A 279 19.45 13.82 -11.91
C LEU A 279 18.89 12.49 -11.37
N GLU A 280 19.04 11.40 -12.12
CA GLU A 280 18.70 10.04 -11.65
C GLU A 280 19.56 9.65 -10.45
N ALA A 281 20.87 9.93 -10.52
CA ALA A 281 21.79 9.70 -9.42
C ALA A 281 21.37 10.46 -8.16
N LEU A 282 21.04 11.75 -8.29
CA LEU A 282 20.58 12.58 -7.17
C LEU A 282 19.25 12.08 -6.58
N THR A 283 18.33 11.62 -7.43
CA THR A 283 17.03 11.08 -6.98
C THR A 283 17.20 9.81 -6.17
N LEU A 284 18.04 8.89 -6.65
CA LEU A 284 18.37 7.65 -5.95
C LEU A 284 19.06 7.94 -4.60
N LEU A 285 19.99 8.89 -4.58
CA LEU A 285 20.68 9.28 -3.34
C LEU A 285 19.76 10.02 -2.36
N ASN A 286 18.84 10.86 -2.82
CA ASN A 286 17.86 11.51 -1.93
C ASN A 286 16.82 10.53 -1.36
N SER A 287 16.78 9.30 -1.87
CA SER A 287 15.89 8.24 -1.38
C SER A 287 16.57 7.26 -0.41
N VAL A 288 17.88 7.40 -0.17
CA VAL A 288 18.59 6.65 0.89
C VAL A 288 18.42 7.33 2.26
N SER A 289 18.66 6.61 3.35
CA SER A 289 18.52 7.16 4.70
C SER A 289 19.54 8.28 4.97
N GLU A 290 19.16 9.28 5.76
CA GLU A 290 20.00 10.46 6.05
C GLU A 290 21.36 10.10 6.69
N ASP A 291 21.42 8.99 7.42
CA ASP A 291 22.62 8.50 8.11
C ASP A 291 23.60 7.75 7.18
N TYR A 292 23.27 7.54 5.91
CA TYR A 292 24.15 6.87 4.95
C TYR A 292 25.26 7.82 4.49
N GLU A 293 26.33 7.94 5.29
CA GLU A 293 27.41 8.94 5.16
C GLU A 293 27.95 9.09 3.72
N GLN A 294 28.06 7.99 2.98
CA GLN A 294 28.61 7.96 1.61
C GLN A 294 27.74 8.72 0.60
N SER A 295 26.43 8.83 0.86
CA SER A 295 25.50 9.53 -0.02
C SER A 295 25.70 11.04 0.00
N ALA A 296 26.02 11.63 1.17
CA ALA A 296 26.16 13.07 1.31
C ALA A 296 27.32 13.64 0.48
N ASP A 297 28.46 12.94 0.46
CA ASP A 297 29.63 13.32 -0.33
C ASP A 297 29.35 13.22 -1.84
N MET A 298 28.69 12.16 -2.28
CA MET A 298 28.33 11.95 -3.68
C MET A 298 27.24 12.91 -4.15
N ILE A 299 26.23 13.19 -3.32
CA ILE A 299 25.24 14.26 -3.56
C ILE A 299 25.97 15.60 -3.72
N ALA A 300 26.90 15.91 -2.83
CA ALA A 300 27.69 17.14 -2.93
C ALA A 300 28.55 17.18 -4.20
N GLU A 301 29.08 16.05 -4.68
CA GLU A 301 29.83 15.95 -5.94
C GLU A 301 28.94 16.10 -7.18
N ILE A 302 27.79 15.44 -7.20
CA ILE A 302 26.76 15.59 -8.23
C ILE A 302 26.29 17.04 -8.31
N LEU A 303 26.02 17.65 -7.15
CA LEU A 303 25.68 19.06 -7.08
C LEU A 303 26.83 19.94 -7.58
N LYS A 304 28.10 19.64 -7.27
CA LYS A 304 29.26 20.35 -7.84
C LYS A 304 29.32 20.22 -9.37
N MET A 305 29.00 19.05 -9.93
CA MET A 305 28.98 18.82 -11.38
C MET A 305 27.83 19.59 -12.05
N LEU A 306 26.63 19.54 -11.47
CA LEU A 306 25.49 20.39 -11.86
C LEU A 306 25.79 21.90 -11.70
N GLN A 307 26.68 22.26 -10.78
CA GLN A 307 27.11 23.64 -10.48
C GLN A 307 28.38 24.07 -11.26
N SER A 308 29.00 23.18 -12.04
CA SER A 308 30.08 23.55 -12.97
C SER A 308 29.45 24.20 -14.19
N THR A 309 29.03 25.46 -14.07
CA THR A 309 28.53 26.25 -15.19
C THR A 309 29.73 26.61 -16.10
N PRO A 310 29.95 25.93 -17.24
CA PRO A 310 31.07 26.25 -18.12
C PRO A 310 30.82 27.57 -18.88
N ALA A 311 29.56 28.00 -18.90
CA ALA A 311 29.05 29.05 -19.76
C ALA A 311 27.96 29.82 -19.00
N ALA A 312 27.99 31.15 -19.07
CA ALA A 312 27.00 32.01 -18.45
C ALA A 312 26.68 33.22 -19.33
N GLY A 313 25.40 33.40 -19.68
CA GLY A 313 24.89 34.51 -20.49
C GLY A 313 24.53 35.74 -19.66
N GLY A 314 24.93 36.91 -20.14
CA GLY A 314 24.52 38.22 -19.62
C GLY A 314 23.54 38.92 -20.56
N LYS A 315 23.56 40.26 -20.53
CA LYS A 315 22.71 41.08 -21.38
C LYS A 315 23.15 41.08 -22.86
N ASP A 316 24.38 41.54 -23.10
CA ASP A 316 24.98 41.68 -24.43
C ASP A 316 26.40 41.05 -24.46
N PHE A 317 26.66 40.10 -23.56
CA PHE A 317 27.94 39.38 -23.44
C PHE A 317 27.71 38.03 -22.77
N TYR A 318 28.65 37.11 -22.93
CA TYR A 318 28.69 35.85 -22.19
C TYR A 318 30.11 35.54 -21.74
N ALA A 319 30.21 34.64 -20.78
CA ALA A 319 31.47 34.14 -20.25
C ALA A 319 31.59 32.64 -20.47
N LEU A 320 32.80 32.21 -20.82
CA LEU A 320 33.19 30.81 -20.91
C LEU A 320 34.30 30.54 -19.90
N ARG A 321 34.15 29.48 -19.12
CA ARG A 321 35.21 28.93 -18.27
C ARG A 321 35.98 27.88 -19.09
N ASN A 322 37.26 28.14 -19.29
CA ASN A 322 38.15 27.21 -19.97
C ASN A 322 38.53 26.04 -19.04
N LEU A 323 38.91 24.90 -19.63
CA LEU A 323 39.30 23.69 -18.88
C LEU A 323 40.51 23.92 -17.97
N ASP A 324 41.40 24.84 -18.33
CA ASP A 324 42.55 25.25 -17.52
C ASP A 324 42.18 26.15 -16.31
N GLY A 325 40.89 26.46 -16.14
CA GLY A 325 40.37 27.30 -15.06
C GLY A 325 40.51 28.80 -15.31
N THR A 326 40.86 29.23 -16.51
CA THR A 326 40.76 30.63 -16.95
C THR A 326 39.33 30.97 -17.43
N VAL A 327 39.04 32.25 -17.61
CA VAL A 327 37.71 32.73 -18.06
C VAL A 327 37.88 33.64 -19.27
N SER A 328 37.13 33.35 -20.33
CA SER A 328 37.04 34.17 -21.54
C SER A 328 35.70 34.90 -21.58
N LEU A 329 35.73 36.18 -21.94
CA LEU A 329 34.54 37.03 -22.09
C LEU A 329 34.35 37.35 -23.57
N MET A 330 33.11 37.20 -24.05
CA MET A 330 32.74 37.38 -25.46
C MET A 330 31.55 38.33 -25.57
N GLY A 331 31.51 39.13 -26.64
CA GLY A 331 30.46 40.12 -26.90
C GLY A 331 30.87 41.56 -26.56
N SER A 332 30.35 42.53 -27.31
CA SER A 332 30.67 43.96 -27.20
C SER A 332 30.04 44.63 -25.97
N GLY A 333 29.08 43.94 -25.34
CA GLY A 333 28.43 44.40 -24.13
C GLY A 333 29.35 44.49 -22.92
N TRP A 334 30.45 43.72 -22.89
CA TRP A 334 31.39 43.79 -21.78
C TRP A 334 32.14 45.12 -21.79
N LYS A 335 32.00 45.88 -20.70
CA LYS A 335 32.67 47.19 -20.51
C LYS A 335 33.56 47.21 -19.27
N GLY A 336 33.77 46.04 -18.66
CA GLY A 336 34.65 45.88 -17.51
C GLY A 336 36.12 45.74 -17.91
N GLU A 337 36.98 45.70 -16.90
CA GLU A 337 38.41 45.45 -17.08
C GLU A 337 38.67 44.02 -17.59
N THR A 338 39.89 43.79 -18.09
CA THR A 338 40.34 42.44 -18.49
C THR A 338 40.31 41.49 -17.30
N VAL A 339 39.61 40.36 -17.46
CA VAL A 339 39.52 39.32 -16.44
C VAL A 339 40.68 38.34 -16.58
N SER A 340 41.73 38.54 -15.78
CA SER A 340 42.91 37.65 -15.74
C SER A 340 42.82 36.70 -14.54
N TRP A 341 41.80 35.83 -14.53
CA TRP A 341 41.60 34.85 -13.46
C TRP A 341 42.17 33.47 -13.81
N SER A 342 42.58 32.73 -12.80
CA SER A 342 42.98 31.33 -12.89
C SER A 342 42.38 30.52 -11.73
N GLY A 343 42.30 29.20 -11.91
CA GLY A 343 41.75 28.29 -10.90
C GLY A 343 40.26 28.50 -10.63
N ILE A 344 39.53 29.11 -11.58
CA ILE A 344 38.08 29.23 -11.54
C ILE A 344 37.48 27.86 -11.85
N ARG A 345 36.52 27.41 -11.04
CA ARG A 345 35.77 26.15 -11.24
C ARG A 345 34.34 26.36 -11.73
N SER A 346 33.76 27.53 -11.48
CA SER A 346 32.39 27.87 -11.84
C SER A 346 32.25 29.37 -12.00
N ILE A 347 31.34 29.81 -12.87
CA ILE A 347 31.10 31.23 -13.18
C ILE A 347 29.61 31.56 -13.09
N ALA A 348 29.31 32.78 -12.70
CA ALA A 348 27.98 33.36 -12.81
C ALA A 348 28.08 34.75 -13.42
N VAL A 349 27.24 35.04 -14.42
CA VAL A 349 27.21 36.33 -15.11
C VAL A 349 25.95 37.08 -14.71
N GLY A 350 26.14 38.32 -14.26
CA GLY A 350 25.04 39.21 -13.96
C GLY A 350 24.60 40.01 -15.19
N ARG A 351 23.32 40.37 -15.22
CA ARG A 351 22.73 41.06 -16.39
C ARG A 351 23.33 42.44 -16.64
N GLU A 352 23.69 43.19 -15.60
CA GLU A 352 24.30 44.53 -15.72
C GLU A 352 25.84 44.50 -15.63
N ASN A 353 26.46 43.73 -16.53
CA ASN A 353 27.88 43.83 -16.85
C ASN A 353 28.82 43.57 -15.66
N PHE A 354 28.58 42.46 -14.97
CA PHE A 354 29.49 41.94 -13.95
C PHE A 354 29.49 40.41 -13.96
N ILE A 355 30.54 39.82 -13.41
CA ILE A 355 30.75 38.37 -13.37
C ILE A 355 31.36 37.99 -12.04
N LEU A 356 30.98 36.82 -11.54
CA LEU A 356 31.60 36.13 -10.42
C LEU A 356 32.31 34.86 -10.89
N GLY A 357 33.50 34.61 -10.36
CA GLY A 357 34.26 33.38 -10.58
C GLY A 357 34.52 32.68 -9.25
N LEU A 358 33.97 31.49 -9.07
CA LEU A 358 34.21 30.68 -7.89
C LEU A 358 35.49 29.87 -8.05
N ARG A 359 36.38 29.95 -7.05
CA ARG A 359 37.61 29.13 -6.99
C ARG A 359 37.40 27.83 -6.23
N ALA A 360 38.26 26.85 -6.48
CA ALA A 360 38.21 25.54 -5.79
C ALA A 360 38.38 25.65 -4.27
N ASN A 361 39.11 26.66 -3.78
CA ASN A 361 39.31 26.93 -2.36
C ASN A 361 38.11 27.62 -1.67
N GLY A 362 36.98 27.80 -2.37
CA GLY A 362 35.77 28.41 -1.81
C GLY A 362 35.79 29.93 -1.70
N THR A 363 36.76 30.61 -2.32
CA THR A 363 36.78 32.08 -2.47
C THR A 363 36.18 32.51 -3.81
N VAL A 364 35.68 33.74 -3.88
CA VAL A 364 35.01 34.27 -5.09
C VAL A 364 35.78 35.48 -5.63
N ALA A 365 36.02 35.47 -6.94
CA ALA A 365 36.49 36.63 -7.70
C ALA A 365 35.28 37.38 -8.28
N ALA A 366 35.34 38.69 -8.38
CA ALA A 366 34.33 39.50 -9.05
C ALA A 366 34.97 40.53 -9.98
N ALA A 367 34.35 40.76 -11.13
CA ALA A 367 34.78 41.77 -12.10
C ALA A 367 33.57 42.46 -12.73
N GLY A 368 33.80 43.64 -13.30
CA GLY A 368 32.77 44.45 -13.97
C GLY A 368 32.20 45.54 -13.06
N LYS A 369 31.00 46.01 -13.39
CA LYS A 369 30.37 47.17 -12.75
C LYS A 369 30.04 46.90 -11.28
N SER A 370 30.53 47.76 -10.38
CA SER A 370 30.36 47.60 -8.93
C SER A 370 29.21 48.44 -8.33
N SER A 371 28.32 49.03 -9.14
CA SER A 371 27.22 49.85 -8.62
C SER A 371 26.35 49.05 -7.62
N TYR A 372 25.98 49.67 -6.50
CA TYR A 372 25.26 49.04 -5.39
C TYR A 372 26.01 47.94 -4.63
N ASP A 373 27.34 47.85 -4.78
CA ASP A 373 28.19 46.84 -4.11
C ASP A 373 27.90 45.39 -4.55
N ARG A 374 27.47 45.21 -5.81
CA ARG A 374 27.16 43.88 -6.37
C ARG A 374 28.38 42.96 -6.53
N THR A 375 29.59 43.53 -6.47
CA THR A 375 30.86 42.78 -6.54
C THR A 375 31.54 42.71 -5.17
N GLY A 376 30.85 43.07 -4.09
CA GLY A 376 31.35 43.07 -2.71
C GLY A 376 31.52 41.67 -2.11
N VAL A 377 32.25 40.78 -2.80
CA VAL A 377 32.40 39.36 -2.45
C VAL A 377 33.71 39.05 -1.71
N GLY A 378 34.55 40.06 -1.45
CA GLY A 378 35.91 39.87 -0.92
C GLY A 378 35.99 39.23 0.46
N SER A 379 34.91 39.28 1.25
CA SER A 379 34.80 38.63 2.56
C SER A 379 34.19 37.22 2.50
N TRP A 380 33.75 36.77 1.32
CA TRP A 380 33.06 35.49 1.19
C TRP A 380 34.06 34.33 1.22
N THR A 381 33.77 33.34 2.06
CA THR A 381 34.57 32.13 2.24
C THR A 381 33.67 30.91 2.31
N ASN A 382 34.25 29.72 2.09
CA ASN A 382 33.55 28.43 2.08
C ASN A 382 32.40 28.37 1.05
N ILE A 383 32.52 29.11 -0.05
CA ILE A 383 31.49 29.17 -1.08
C ILE A 383 31.55 27.93 -1.96
N VAL A 384 30.39 27.31 -2.18
CA VAL A 384 30.21 26.14 -3.05
C VAL A 384 29.48 26.46 -4.34
N GLN A 385 28.64 27.50 -4.36
CA GLN A 385 27.95 27.99 -5.56
C GLN A 385 27.84 29.51 -5.55
N VAL A 386 27.85 30.12 -6.74
CA VAL A 386 27.59 31.56 -6.95
C VAL A 386 26.44 31.76 -7.92
N ALA A 387 25.64 32.80 -7.72
CA ALA A 387 24.59 33.20 -8.65
C ALA A 387 24.53 34.73 -8.78
N CYS A 388 24.18 35.22 -9.96
CA CYS A 388 24.12 36.66 -10.26
C CYS A 388 22.75 37.04 -10.81
N GLY A 389 22.15 38.06 -10.21
CA GLY A 389 20.93 38.68 -10.73
C GLY A 389 21.21 39.91 -11.59
N LEU A 390 20.28 40.88 -11.57
CA LEU A 390 20.51 42.17 -12.25
C LEU A 390 21.57 43.00 -11.56
N ASN A 391 21.36 43.23 -10.26
CA ASN A 391 22.14 44.18 -9.47
C ASN A 391 22.57 43.57 -8.13
N HIS A 392 22.46 42.25 -7.97
CA HIS A 392 22.79 41.54 -6.75
C HIS A 392 23.47 40.22 -7.05
N SER A 393 24.16 39.71 -6.04
CA SER A 393 24.97 38.50 -6.10
C SER A 393 24.65 37.64 -4.90
N LEU A 394 24.66 36.33 -5.09
CA LEU A 394 24.48 35.34 -4.04
C LEU A 394 25.66 34.37 -4.01
N GLY A 395 26.01 33.90 -2.81
CA GLY A 395 26.98 32.85 -2.58
C GLY A 395 26.41 31.83 -1.60
N LEU A 396 26.34 30.57 -2.01
CA LEU A 396 25.96 29.46 -1.14
C LEU A 396 27.22 28.96 -0.44
N ARG A 397 27.18 28.87 0.89
CA ARG A 397 28.23 28.27 1.69
C ARG A 397 28.06 26.76 1.81
N SER A 398 29.15 26.06 2.08
CA SER A 398 29.16 24.61 2.31
C SER A 398 28.32 24.16 3.51
N ASP A 399 28.00 25.07 4.44
CA ASP A 399 27.12 24.82 5.59
C ASP A 399 25.62 25.02 5.29
N GLY A 400 25.27 25.29 4.03
CA GLY A 400 23.89 25.52 3.60
C GLY A 400 23.35 26.93 3.88
N THR A 401 24.17 27.85 4.40
CA THR A 401 23.80 29.27 4.53
C THR A 401 24.10 30.06 3.26
N VAL A 402 23.37 31.16 3.02
CA VAL A 402 23.53 31.98 1.82
C VAL A 402 23.93 33.41 2.21
N VAL A 403 24.95 33.93 1.52
CA VAL A 403 25.34 35.35 1.57
C VAL A 403 24.87 36.06 0.32
N GLY A 404 24.62 37.37 0.45
CA GLY A 404 24.35 38.22 -0.70
C GLY A 404 24.95 39.61 -0.56
N CYS A 405 25.25 40.23 -1.70
CA CYS A 405 25.66 41.64 -1.81
C CYS A 405 24.95 42.28 -3.01
N GLY A 406 25.03 43.60 -3.14
CA GLY A 406 24.31 44.32 -4.19
C GLY A 406 23.01 44.97 -3.76
N TRP A 407 22.21 45.39 -4.74
CA TRP A 407 20.91 46.06 -4.57
C TRP A 407 19.89 45.21 -3.81
N ASN A 408 19.09 45.84 -2.95
CA ASN A 408 18.14 45.14 -2.06
C ASN A 408 16.79 45.86 -1.89
N TYR A 409 16.36 46.64 -2.86
CA TYR A 409 15.11 47.39 -2.73
C TYR A 409 13.88 46.51 -2.50
N TYR A 410 13.87 45.29 -3.06
CA TYR A 410 12.78 44.32 -2.93
C TYR A 410 13.07 43.24 -1.88
N GLY A 411 14.13 43.38 -1.08
CA GLY A 411 14.54 42.36 -0.10
C GLY A 411 15.22 41.14 -0.70
N GLN A 412 15.64 41.19 -1.97
CA GLN A 412 16.21 40.05 -2.70
C GLN A 412 17.52 39.48 -2.14
N ARG A 413 18.18 40.12 -1.18
CA ARG A 413 19.39 39.59 -0.51
C ARG A 413 19.14 39.11 0.93
N ILE A 414 17.92 39.23 1.45
CA ILE A 414 17.57 38.90 2.84
C ILE A 414 17.46 37.37 2.98
N THR A 415 18.61 36.68 2.98
CA THR A 415 18.72 35.21 3.01
C THR A 415 19.10 34.69 4.39
N GLU A 416 19.17 35.53 5.42
CA GLU A 416 19.63 35.15 6.77
C GLU A 416 18.69 34.15 7.46
N THR A 417 17.45 34.05 6.99
CA THR A 417 16.45 33.09 7.49
C THR A 417 16.49 31.74 6.77
N TRP A 418 17.33 31.62 5.72
CA TRP A 418 17.42 30.40 4.93
C TRP A 418 18.37 29.42 5.60
N ALA A 419 17.95 28.15 5.68
CA ALA A 419 18.75 27.05 6.23
C ALA A 419 18.54 25.79 5.40
N GLY A 420 19.57 24.93 5.31
CA GLY A 420 19.51 23.69 4.54
C GLY A 420 19.41 23.90 3.02
N VAL A 421 19.93 25.02 2.51
CA VAL A 421 19.95 25.32 1.08
C VAL A 421 21.04 24.49 0.41
N VAL A 422 20.70 23.81 -0.68
CA VAL A 422 21.61 22.96 -1.47
C VAL A 422 21.87 23.51 -2.87
N TYR A 423 21.03 24.44 -3.33
CA TYR A 423 21.19 25.12 -4.62
C TYR A 423 20.65 26.55 -4.56
N ILE A 424 21.32 27.49 -5.22
CA ILE A 424 20.87 28.88 -5.34
C ILE A 424 20.70 29.31 -6.80
N ALA A 425 19.74 30.19 -7.03
CA ALA A 425 19.59 30.90 -8.31
C ALA A 425 19.22 32.36 -8.06
N ALA A 426 19.58 33.23 -9.00
CA ALA A 426 19.27 34.65 -8.94
C ALA A 426 18.62 35.08 -10.26
N GLY A 427 17.42 35.66 -10.15
CA GLY A 427 16.74 36.33 -11.24
C GLY A 427 17.08 37.81 -11.26
N ASN A 428 16.30 38.59 -12.00
CA ASN A 428 16.58 40.02 -12.13
C ASN A 428 16.58 40.76 -10.77
N ASN A 429 15.49 40.66 -10.03
CA ASN A 429 15.33 41.24 -8.68
C ASN A 429 14.82 40.19 -7.68
N THR A 430 15.13 38.92 -7.92
CA THR A 430 14.67 37.77 -7.14
C THR A 430 15.80 36.81 -6.85
N SER A 431 15.67 36.10 -5.74
CA SER A 431 16.61 35.07 -5.29
C SER A 431 15.85 33.82 -4.92
N TYR A 432 16.42 32.66 -5.25
CA TYR A 432 15.83 31.35 -5.00
C TYR A 432 16.83 30.45 -4.28
N GLY A 433 16.31 29.67 -3.32
CA GLY A 433 17.03 28.60 -2.64
C GLY A 433 16.26 27.30 -2.78
N VAL A 434 16.93 26.23 -3.22
CA VAL A 434 16.40 24.87 -3.19
C VAL A 434 16.89 24.21 -1.90
N LEU A 435 15.99 23.61 -1.16
CA LEU A 435 16.29 22.87 0.07
C LEU A 435 16.57 21.40 -0.26
N SER A 436 17.30 20.69 0.60
CA SER A 436 17.55 19.24 0.45
C SER A 436 16.26 18.42 0.28
N SER A 437 15.15 18.86 0.89
CA SER A 437 13.82 18.27 0.72
C SER A 437 13.18 18.44 -0.68
N GLY A 438 13.83 19.16 -1.61
CA GLY A 438 13.27 19.50 -2.92
C GLY A 438 12.19 20.59 -2.91
N ARG A 439 12.01 21.29 -1.78
CA ARG A 439 11.19 22.52 -1.70
C ARG A 439 12.01 23.73 -2.16
N VAL A 440 11.32 24.77 -2.64
CA VAL A 440 11.95 26.02 -3.06
C VAL A 440 11.46 27.18 -2.19
N ILE A 441 12.39 28.05 -1.80
CA ILE A 441 12.14 29.33 -1.17
C ILE A 441 12.56 30.45 -2.12
N ALA A 442 11.77 31.52 -2.18
CA ALA A 442 12.02 32.66 -3.06
C ALA A 442 11.77 33.98 -2.33
N ILE A 443 12.61 34.98 -2.61
CA ILE A 443 12.48 36.35 -2.09
C ILE A 443 12.76 37.36 -3.21
N GLY A 444 12.30 38.60 -3.02
CA GLY A 444 12.50 39.69 -3.97
C GLY A 444 11.19 40.17 -4.61
N ASP A 445 11.30 40.78 -5.79
CA ASP A 445 10.16 41.30 -6.54
C ASP A 445 9.20 40.18 -6.94
N ASN A 446 7.93 40.29 -6.54
CA ASN A 446 6.88 39.35 -6.90
C ASN A 446 5.73 40.00 -7.69
N SER A 447 5.95 41.16 -8.30
CA SER A 447 4.93 41.91 -9.04
C SER A 447 4.28 41.15 -10.20
N SER A 448 4.94 40.12 -10.72
CA SER A 448 4.44 39.23 -11.78
C SER A 448 4.20 37.79 -11.31
N GLY A 449 4.31 37.50 -10.01
CA GLY A 449 4.17 36.15 -9.46
C GLY A 449 5.42 35.27 -9.59
N GLN A 450 6.59 35.84 -9.90
CA GLN A 450 7.84 35.11 -10.13
C GLN A 450 8.44 34.47 -8.86
N CYS A 451 7.92 34.77 -7.67
CA CYS A 451 8.27 34.11 -6.40
C CYS A 451 7.20 33.10 -5.93
N ASN A 452 6.18 32.80 -6.76
CA ASN A 452 5.10 31.87 -6.39
C ASN A 452 5.52 30.39 -6.49
N VAL A 453 6.46 29.99 -5.63
CA VAL A 453 7.09 28.66 -5.62
C VAL A 453 6.63 27.77 -4.46
N SER A 454 5.67 28.21 -3.63
CA SER A 454 5.26 27.53 -2.39
C SER A 454 4.80 26.09 -2.60
N GLU A 455 4.22 25.80 -3.77
CA GLU A 455 3.69 24.48 -4.14
C GLU A 455 4.71 23.60 -4.86
N TRP A 456 5.91 24.10 -5.17
CA TRP A 456 6.90 23.32 -5.89
C TRP A 456 7.50 22.23 -5.00
N ARG A 457 7.58 21.00 -5.52
CA ARG A 457 8.09 19.80 -4.83
C ARG A 457 9.00 19.01 -5.77
N GLY A 458 9.98 18.33 -5.18
CA GLY A 458 10.94 17.51 -5.93
C GLY A 458 11.80 18.34 -6.90
N VAL A 459 12.05 19.62 -6.59
CA VAL A 459 12.87 20.49 -7.44
C VAL A 459 14.34 20.24 -7.15
N ALA A 460 15.12 20.00 -8.21
CA ALA A 460 16.57 19.79 -8.16
C ALA A 460 17.36 21.06 -8.48
N ALA A 461 16.84 21.90 -9.39
CA ALA A 461 17.49 23.14 -9.79
C ALA A 461 16.46 24.21 -10.16
N VAL A 462 16.87 25.48 -10.09
CA VAL A 462 16.05 26.63 -10.50
C VAL A 462 16.86 27.49 -11.46
N SER A 463 16.22 27.99 -12.51
CA SER A 463 16.76 29.05 -13.36
C SER A 463 15.78 30.21 -13.39
N ALA A 464 16.29 31.44 -13.32
CA ALA A 464 15.45 32.63 -13.17
C ALA A 464 15.73 33.67 -14.26
N GLY A 465 14.65 34.10 -14.90
CA GLY A 465 14.66 35.05 -15.99
C GLY A 465 14.45 36.50 -15.53
N TYR A 466 13.83 37.31 -16.41
CA TYR A 466 13.57 38.72 -16.08
C TYR A 466 12.44 38.85 -15.06
N MET A 467 11.31 38.21 -15.36
CA MET A 467 10.08 38.25 -14.57
C MET A 467 9.44 36.86 -14.43
N HIS A 468 10.23 35.80 -14.62
CA HIS A 468 9.79 34.41 -14.47
C HIS A 468 10.88 33.54 -13.85
N ALA A 469 10.49 32.40 -13.32
CA ALA A 469 11.38 31.36 -12.84
C ALA A 469 10.91 29.99 -13.32
N VAL A 470 11.86 29.08 -13.48
CA VAL A 470 11.64 27.72 -13.94
C VAL A 470 12.38 26.79 -12.99
N GLY A 471 11.70 25.74 -12.54
CA GLY A 471 12.24 24.69 -11.70
C GLY A 471 12.37 23.40 -12.50
N LEU A 472 13.55 22.78 -12.44
CA LEU A 472 13.79 21.43 -12.95
C LEU A 472 13.48 20.46 -11.82
N LYS A 473 12.54 19.54 -12.05
CA LYS A 473 12.22 18.49 -11.10
C LYS A 473 13.17 17.30 -11.26
N SER A 474 13.32 16.53 -10.19
CA SER A 474 14.17 15.33 -10.14
C SER A 474 13.67 14.20 -11.06
N ASP A 475 12.41 14.23 -11.47
CA ASP A 475 11.82 13.30 -12.43
C ASP A 475 12.03 13.71 -13.90
N GLY A 476 12.80 14.78 -14.17
CA GLY A 476 13.08 15.27 -15.53
C GLY A 476 11.97 16.15 -16.11
N THR A 477 10.94 16.51 -15.33
CA THR A 477 9.90 17.48 -15.75
C THR A 477 10.20 18.90 -15.28
N ALA A 478 9.45 19.89 -15.76
CA ALA A 478 9.63 21.30 -15.39
C ALA A 478 8.37 21.96 -14.80
N LEU A 479 8.60 22.92 -13.91
CA LEU A 479 7.60 23.86 -13.38
C LEU A 479 8.01 25.29 -13.73
N ALA A 480 7.06 26.21 -13.89
CA ALA A 480 7.38 27.62 -14.08
C ALA A 480 6.35 28.54 -13.42
N CYS A 481 6.80 29.72 -12.98
CA CYS A 481 5.95 30.76 -12.41
C CYS A 481 6.43 32.16 -12.82
N GLY A 482 5.54 33.14 -12.78
CA GLY A 482 5.83 34.53 -13.14
C GLY A 482 5.14 34.98 -14.43
N ALA A 483 5.67 36.02 -15.05
CA ALA A 483 5.17 36.57 -16.29
C ALA A 483 5.18 35.53 -17.42
N ASN A 484 4.07 35.43 -18.15
CA ASN A 484 3.93 34.48 -19.26
C ASN A 484 3.40 35.14 -20.56
N ASN A 485 3.52 36.45 -20.70
CA ASN A 485 2.99 37.18 -21.86
C ASN A 485 3.63 36.79 -23.19
N SER A 486 4.82 36.18 -23.16
CA SER A 486 5.54 35.67 -24.34
C SER A 486 5.52 34.14 -24.42
N GLY A 487 4.85 33.45 -23.48
CA GLY A 487 4.86 31.98 -23.41
C GLY A 487 6.09 31.38 -22.72
N GLN A 488 6.89 32.19 -22.00
CA GLN A 488 8.16 31.76 -21.37
C GLN A 488 8.00 30.76 -20.20
N CYS A 489 6.78 30.56 -19.72
CA CYS A 489 6.43 29.56 -18.70
C CYS A 489 5.75 28.32 -19.29
N ASN A 490 5.65 28.18 -20.61
CA ASN A 490 4.98 27.05 -21.27
C ASN A 490 5.90 25.80 -21.28
N VAL A 491 6.11 25.21 -20.10
CA VAL A 491 7.03 24.08 -19.86
C VAL A 491 6.33 22.80 -19.43
N SER A 492 4.99 22.78 -19.35
CA SER A 492 4.21 21.66 -18.79
C SER A 492 4.41 20.33 -19.52
N GLU A 493 4.67 20.39 -20.83
CA GLU A 493 4.86 19.21 -21.69
C GLU A 493 6.33 18.79 -21.82
N TRP A 494 7.23 19.38 -21.02
CA TRP A 494 8.66 19.06 -21.10
C TRP A 494 8.99 17.88 -20.20
N GLU A 495 9.69 16.92 -20.78
CA GLU A 495 10.13 15.67 -20.15
C GLU A 495 11.59 15.39 -20.52
N ASP A 496 12.19 14.45 -19.79
CA ASP A 496 13.58 14.00 -19.95
C ASP A 496 14.63 15.11 -19.81
N LEU A 497 14.33 16.17 -19.05
CA LEU A 497 15.24 17.30 -18.88
C LEU A 497 16.39 16.98 -17.94
N THR A 498 17.58 17.47 -18.29
CA THR A 498 18.80 17.43 -17.47
C THR A 498 19.29 18.82 -17.07
N MET A 499 18.90 19.87 -17.80
CA MET A 499 19.26 21.25 -17.48
C MET A 499 18.17 22.21 -17.97
N ILE A 500 18.04 23.35 -17.29
CA ILE A 500 17.17 24.45 -17.68
C ILE A 500 17.94 25.78 -17.65
N ALA A 501 17.57 26.69 -18.53
CA ALA A 501 18.09 28.05 -18.58
C ALA A 501 16.99 29.06 -18.88
N ALA A 502 16.88 30.12 -18.09
CA ALA A 502 15.88 31.17 -18.25
C ALA A 502 16.53 32.51 -18.66
N GLY A 503 16.18 32.99 -19.86
CA GLY A 503 16.63 34.27 -20.40
C GLY A 503 15.75 35.43 -19.94
N ALA A 504 15.68 36.53 -20.70
CA ALA A 504 14.76 37.62 -20.32
C ALA A 504 13.29 37.24 -20.49
N TYR A 505 12.96 36.69 -21.65
CA TYR A 505 11.59 36.37 -22.06
C TYR A 505 11.48 35.00 -22.71
N HIS A 506 12.46 34.13 -22.50
CA HIS A 506 12.49 32.78 -23.03
C HIS A 506 13.06 31.80 -21.99
N THR A 507 12.80 30.52 -22.21
CA THR A 507 13.28 29.40 -21.42
C THR A 507 13.77 28.32 -22.37
N VAL A 508 14.87 27.67 -22.01
CA VAL A 508 15.46 26.54 -22.75
C VAL A 508 15.64 25.36 -21.79
N GLY A 509 15.34 24.16 -22.28
CA GLY A 509 15.59 22.90 -21.60
C GLY A 509 16.55 22.04 -22.42
N LEU A 510 17.53 21.43 -21.76
CA LEU A 510 18.37 20.38 -22.33
C LEU A 510 17.79 19.03 -21.94
N LYS A 511 17.62 18.14 -22.91
CA LYS A 511 17.17 16.77 -22.69
C LYS A 511 18.34 15.81 -22.48
N SER A 512 18.07 14.67 -21.86
CA SER A 512 19.04 13.59 -21.58
C SER A 512 19.66 13.00 -22.85
N ASP A 513 18.93 13.01 -23.96
CA ASP A 513 19.41 12.61 -25.30
C ASP A 513 20.37 13.64 -25.94
N GLY A 514 20.59 14.80 -25.30
CA GLY A 514 21.44 15.87 -25.79
C GLY A 514 20.78 16.79 -26.83
N THR A 515 19.46 16.76 -26.96
CA THR A 515 18.65 17.70 -27.75
C THR A 515 18.06 18.82 -26.89
N LEU A 516 17.51 19.86 -27.52
CA LEU A 516 17.00 21.07 -26.85
C LEU A 516 15.53 21.32 -27.12
N VAL A 517 14.84 21.87 -26.12
CA VAL A 517 13.49 22.46 -26.23
C VAL A 517 13.53 23.92 -25.76
N ALA A 518 12.68 24.78 -26.32
CA ALA A 518 12.60 26.17 -25.92
C ALA A 518 11.18 26.72 -26.04
N CYS A 519 10.83 27.68 -25.18
CA CYS A 519 9.57 28.41 -25.23
C CYS A 519 9.77 29.87 -24.83
N GLY A 520 8.85 30.75 -25.24
CA GLY A 520 8.91 32.18 -24.96
C GLY A 520 9.05 33.04 -26.21
N SER A 521 9.54 34.26 -26.01
CA SER A 521 9.90 35.16 -27.11
C SER A 521 10.90 34.48 -28.03
N ASN A 522 10.73 34.72 -29.33
CA ASN A 522 11.69 34.32 -30.35
C ASN A 522 11.98 35.47 -31.32
N THR A 523 11.87 36.71 -30.84
CA THR A 523 11.97 37.91 -31.67
C THR A 523 13.35 38.03 -32.32
N PHE A 524 14.39 37.50 -31.67
CA PHE A 524 15.76 37.52 -32.15
C PHE A 524 16.28 36.14 -32.58
N GLY A 525 15.45 35.10 -32.49
CA GLY A 525 15.86 33.72 -32.75
C GLY A 525 16.38 32.98 -31.52
N GLU A 526 16.19 33.52 -30.31
CA GLU A 526 16.66 32.93 -29.05
C GLU A 526 16.13 31.50 -28.78
N CYS A 527 14.96 31.15 -29.35
CA CYS A 527 14.35 29.82 -29.25
C CYS A 527 14.64 28.92 -30.47
N ASN A 528 15.47 29.34 -31.43
CA ASN A 528 15.84 28.54 -32.61
C ASN A 528 16.86 27.44 -32.25
N VAL A 529 16.50 26.58 -31.30
CA VAL A 529 17.36 25.51 -30.75
C VAL A 529 17.10 24.15 -31.40
N SER A 530 16.11 24.05 -32.29
CA SER A 530 15.79 22.83 -33.01
C SER A 530 16.94 22.43 -33.94
N GLY A 531 17.37 21.17 -33.88
CA GLY A 531 18.40 20.62 -34.76
C GLY A 531 19.79 20.48 -34.11
N PHE A 532 20.00 21.05 -32.93
CA PHE A 532 21.20 20.76 -32.15
C PHE A 532 21.10 19.42 -31.42
N HIS A 533 22.21 18.68 -31.43
CA HIS A 533 22.38 17.38 -30.77
C HIS A 533 23.76 17.34 -30.10
N ASN A 534 24.00 16.35 -29.24
CA ASN A 534 25.23 16.24 -28.46
C ASN A 534 25.54 17.48 -27.60
N VAL A 535 24.49 18.17 -27.16
CA VAL A 535 24.63 19.32 -26.26
C VAL A 535 25.00 18.81 -24.86
N ALA A 536 25.94 19.50 -24.22
CA ALA A 536 26.40 19.23 -22.87
C ALA A 536 25.85 20.24 -21.86
N ALA A 537 25.70 21.50 -22.25
CA ALA A 537 25.18 22.55 -21.39
C ALA A 537 24.47 23.66 -22.19
N VAL A 538 23.55 24.34 -21.52
CA VAL A 538 22.85 25.51 -22.06
C VAL A 538 22.88 26.67 -21.07
N SER A 539 23.00 27.88 -21.58
CA SER A 539 22.86 29.11 -20.79
C SER A 539 22.04 30.12 -21.58
N ALA A 540 21.16 30.85 -20.90
CA ALA A 540 20.29 31.83 -21.53
C ALA A 540 20.74 33.24 -21.12
N GLY A 541 21.05 34.07 -22.12
CA GLY A 541 21.26 35.50 -21.96
C GLY A 541 19.96 36.28 -22.06
N GLU A 542 20.03 37.61 -22.19
CA GLU A 542 18.82 38.44 -22.31
C GLU A 542 18.04 38.10 -23.60
N ARG A 543 18.75 37.93 -24.73
CA ARG A 543 18.17 37.78 -26.08
C ARG A 543 18.84 36.69 -26.92
N PHE A 544 19.57 35.79 -26.26
CA PHE A 544 20.29 34.70 -26.91
C PHE A 544 20.37 33.47 -26.01
N THR A 545 20.59 32.32 -26.64
CA THR A 545 20.87 31.04 -25.99
C THR A 545 22.27 30.60 -26.40
N LEU A 546 23.13 30.36 -25.41
CA LEU A 546 24.46 29.79 -25.57
C LEU A 546 24.37 28.27 -25.38
N ILE A 547 24.89 27.54 -26.35
CA ILE A 547 24.86 26.09 -26.45
C ILE A 547 26.29 25.60 -26.43
N THR A 548 26.63 24.74 -25.48
CA THR A 548 27.95 24.10 -25.37
C THR A 548 27.82 22.62 -25.68
N PHE A 549 28.61 22.13 -26.62
CA PHE A 549 28.60 20.73 -27.06
C PHE A 549 29.54 19.86 -26.23
N LYS A 550 29.31 18.54 -26.27
CA LYS A 550 30.13 17.53 -25.55
C LYS A 550 31.60 17.51 -25.96
N ASP A 551 31.95 18.05 -27.13
CA ASP A 551 33.33 18.20 -27.59
C ASP A 551 34.02 19.47 -27.06
N GLY A 552 33.31 20.28 -26.27
CA GLY A 552 33.79 21.54 -25.70
C GLY A 552 33.60 22.77 -26.60
N SER A 553 33.17 22.59 -27.85
CA SER A 553 32.80 23.72 -28.71
C SER A 553 31.51 24.39 -28.22
N SER A 554 31.29 25.66 -28.59
CA SER A 554 30.09 26.40 -28.22
C SER A 554 29.58 27.25 -29.37
N THR A 555 28.26 27.42 -29.45
CA THR A 555 27.58 28.28 -30.42
C THR A 555 26.47 29.09 -29.76
N VAL A 556 26.00 30.13 -30.43
CA VAL A 556 24.93 31.01 -29.94
C VAL A 556 23.81 31.08 -30.96
N VAL A 557 22.56 31.06 -30.47
CA VAL A 557 21.38 31.45 -31.24
C VAL A 557 20.70 32.65 -30.60
N GLY A 558 20.01 33.46 -31.39
CA GLY A 558 19.50 34.75 -30.94
C GLY A 558 20.43 35.91 -31.29
N ASN A 559 20.16 37.08 -30.71
CA ASN A 559 20.98 38.27 -30.92
C ASN A 559 21.74 38.61 -29.63
N PHE A 560 23.05 38.40 -29.63
CA PHE A 560 23.93 38.83 -28.55
C PHE A 560 24.71 40.12 -28.89
N ASP A 561 24.62 40.60 -30.14
CA ASP A 561 25.28 41.83 -30.62
C ASP A 561 24.80 42.28 -32.02
N ALA A 562 24.52 43.57 -32.21
CA ALA A 562 24.14 44.15 -33.51
C ALA A 562 25.32 44.25 -34.53
N GLY A 563 26.35 43.40 -34.45
CA GLY A 563 27.58 43.64 -35.23
C GLY A 563 28.63 42.54 -35.38
N GLN A 564 28.48 41.32 -34.86
CA GLN A 564 29.42 40.22 -35.18
C GLN A 564 28.67 38.90 -35.37
N SER A 565 28.96 38.23 -36.49
CA SER A 565 28.50 36.87 -36.80
C SER A 565 29.12 35.84 -35.85
N ASN A 566 28.40 34.73 -35.65
CA ASN A 566 28.76 33.56 -34.84
C ASN A 566 30.27 33.24 -34.76
N PRO A 567 30.79 32.84 -33.59
CA PRO A 567 32.14 32.30 -33.45
C PRO A 567 32.36 31.04 -34.30
#